data_AF-A0A3M1SK56-F1
#
_entry.id   AF-A0A3M1SK56-F1
#
_cell.length_a   1.000
_cell.length_b   1.000
_cell.length_c   1.000
_cell.angle_alpha   90.00
_cell.angle_beta   90.00
_cell.angle_gamma   90.00
#
_symmetry.space_group_name_H-M   'P 1'
#
loop_
_entity.id
_entity.type
_entity.pdbx_description
1 polymer ?
#
loop_
_entity_poly.entity_id
_entity_poly.type
_entity_poly.pdbx_seq_one_letter_code
_entity_poly.pdbx_strand_id
1 'polypeptide(L)' 'MKTGLLLGLILVLFSCTKPVKEPSVAGAFYPSEPGKLREMVRGYLNAANPAVPRGDLIVAFAPHAGY' A
#
# COMPACT_ATOMS: atom_id res chain seq x y z
N MET A 1 -21.69 36.45 10.24
CA MET A 1 -20.36 35.80 10.05
C MET A 1 -20.16 34.50 10.84
N LYS A 2 -20.94 34.20 11.90
CA LYS A 2 -20.73 32.99 12.73
C LYS A 2 -21.46 31.73 12.24
N THR A 3 -22.53 31.89 11.45
CA THR A 3 -23.34 30.79 10.90
C THR A 3 -22.65 30.00 9.79
N GLY A 4 -21.84 30.65 8.94
CA GLY A 4 -21.06 29.97 7.90
C GLY A 4 -19.92 29.11 8.44
N LEU A 5 -19.32 29.52 9.56
CA LEU A 5 -18.24 28.78 10.24
C LEU A 5 -18.76 27.50 10.91
N LEU A 6 -19.97 27.57 11.49
CA LEU A 6 -20.62 26.42 12.13
C LEU A 6 -21.09 25.38 11.10
N LEU A 7 -21.56 25.83 9.92
CA LEU A 7 -21.98 24.94 8.84
C LEU A 7 -20.79 24.26 8.14
N GLY A 8 -19.66 24.97 7.99
CA GLY A 8 -18.42 24.40 7.45
C GLY A 8 -17.79 23.34 8.36
N LEU A 9 -17.93 23.48 9.69
CA LEU A 9 -17.41 22.51 10.67
C LEU A 9 -18.16 21.18 10.64
N ILE A 10 -19.47 21.20 10.38
CA ILE A 10 -20.30 19.99 10.30
C ILE A 10 -19.97 19.17 9.04
N LEU A 11 -19.67 19.83 7.92
CA LEU A 11 -19.31 19.17 6.65
C LEU A 11 -18.00 18.37 6.71
N VAL A 12 -17.04 18.77 7.55
CA VAL A 12 -15.77 18.03 7.73
C VAL A 12 -15.96 16.72 8.51
N LEU A 13 -16.98 16.65 9.39
CA LEU A 13 -17.28 15.49 10.23
C LEU A 13 -17.95 14.33 9.47
N PHE A 14 -18.47 14.59 8.26
CA PHE A 14 -19.09 13.58 7.38
C PHE A 14 -18.18 13.15 6.23
N SER A 15 -16.84 13.23 6.41
CA SER A 15 -15.94 12.55 5.49
C SER A 15 -16.20 11.05 5.52
N CYS A 16 -16.54 10.49 4.36
CA CYS A 16 -16.77 9.06 4.17
C CYS A 16 -15.44 8.31 4.36
N THR A 17 -15.18 7.88 5.60
CA THR A 17 -14.11 6.93 5.91
C THR A 17 -14.52 5.55 5.40
N LYS A 18 -14.21 5.27 4.13
CA LYS A 18 -14.33 3.92 3.59
C LYS A 18 -13.49 2.98 4.48
N PRO A 19 -14.04 1.84 4.94
CA PRO A 19 -13.28 0.90 5.75
C PRO A 19 -12.06 0.41 4.96
N VAL A 20 -10.89 0.44 5.58
CA VAL A 20 -9.66 -0.11 5.00
C VAL A 20 -9.79 -1.63 4.97
N LYS A 21 -9.46 -2.24 3.83
CA LYS A 21 -9.45 -3.70 3.72
C LYS A 21 -8.23 -4.26 4.45
N GLU A 22 -8.47 -5.06 5.47
CA GLU A 22 -7.40 -5.75 6.18
C GLU A 22 -6.72 -6.82 5.31
N PRO A 23 -5.40 -7.04 5.50
CA PRO A 23 -4.67 -8.10 4.80
C PRO A 23 -5.26 -9.49 5.06
N SER A 24 -5.71 -10.17 4.00
CA SER A 24 -6.45 -11.43 4.14
C SER A 24 -5.56 -12.68 4.31
N VAL A 25 -4.25 -12.57 4.05
CA VAL A 25 -3.29 -13.70 4.07
C VAL A 25 -1.98 -13.39 4.79
N ALA A 26 -1.93 -12.28 5.53
CA ALA A 26 -0.79 -11.92 6.37
C ALA A 26 -0.58 -12.99 7.47
N GLY A 27 0.66 -13.40 7.66
CA GLY A 27 1.03 -14.52 8.55
C GLY A 27 0.95 -15.91 7.90
N ALA A 28 0.30 -16.04 6.73
CA ALA A 28 0.25 -17.29 5.97
C ALA A 28 1.15 -17.24 4.73
N PHE A 29 1.00 -16.21 3.90
CA PHE A 29 1.76 -16.07 2.65
C PHE A 29 2.95 -15.13 2.77
N TYR A 30 2.95 -14.26 3.77
CA TYR A 30 4.03 -13.33 4.04
C TYR A 30 3.99 -12.92 5.52
N PRO A 31 5.07 -12.37 6.10
CA PRO A 31 5.08 -11.94 7.50
C PRO A 31 3.95 -10.96 7.83
N SER A 32 3.23 -11.20 8.92
CA SER A 32 2.21 -10.26 9.42
C SER A 32 2.79 -9.03 10.09
N GLU A 33 4.05 -9.09 10.52
CA GLU A 33 4.76 -7.96 11.12
C GLU A 33 5.30 -7.03 10.01
N PRO A 34 4.89 -5.75 9.97
CA PRO A 34 5.26 -4.83 8.89
C PRO A 34 6.76 -4.58 8.73
N GLY A 35 7.52 -4.54 9.83
CA GLY A 35 8.97 -4.36 9.81
C GLY A 35 9.68 -5.51 9.09
N LYS A 36 9.35 -6.75 9.44
CA LYS A 36 9.88 -7.97 8.82
C LYS A 36 9.54 -8.05 7.34
N LEU A 37 8.30 -7.77 6.95
CA LEU A 37 7.93 -7.75 5.54
C LEU A 37 8.72 -6.69 4.76
N ARG A 38 8.91 -5.51 5.34
CA ARG A 38 9.70 -4.44 4.73
C ARG A 38 11.16 -4.83 4.53
N GLU A 39 11.77 -5.41 5.54
CA GLU A 39 13.16 -5.86 5.48
C GLU A 39 13.35 -6.93 4.39
N MET A 40 12.46 -7.93 4.38
CA MET A 40 12.46 -9.01 3.38
C MET A 40 12.36 -8.47 1.95
N VAL A 41 11.36 -7.64 1.66
CA VAL A 41 11.17 -7.06 0.32
C VAL A 41 12.36 -6.19 -0.10
N ARG A 42 12.91 -5.39 0.82
CA ARG A 42 14.14 -4.62 0.55
C ARG A 42 15.32 -5.52 0.23
N GLY A 43 15.47 -6.64 0.94
CA GLY A 43 16.49 -7.65 0.66
C GLY A 43 16.40 -8.14 -0.79
N TYR A 44 15.21 -8.53 -1.24
CA TYR A 44 14.98 -8.98 -2.62
C TYR A 44 15.31 -7.90 -3.65
N LEU A 45 14.86 -6.65 -3.42
CA LEU A 45 15.12 -5.54 -4.34
C LEU A 45 16.60 -5.14 -4.39
N ASN A 46 17.31 -5.17 -3.26
CA ASN A 46 18.74 -4.85 -3.20
C ASN A 46 19.60 -5.93 -3.85
N ALA A 47 19.17 -7.20 -3.79
CA ALA A 47 19.85 -8.31 -4.45
C ALA A 47 19.58 -8.36 -5.96
N ALA A 48 18.49 -7.75 -6.43
CA ALA A 48 18.14 -7.72 -7.84
C ALA A 48 19.09 -6.81 -8.62
N ASN A 49 19.64 -7.33 -9.71
CA ASN A 49 20.45 -6.57 -10.67
C ASN A 49 19.99 -6.84 -12.11
N PRO A 50 18.76 -6.41 -12.48
CA PRO A 50 18.26 -6.62 -13.83
C PRO A 50 18.91 -5.64 -14.82
N ALA A 51 19.06 -6.07 -16.07
CA ALA A 51 19.37 -5.14 -17.14
C ALA A 51 18.22 -4.13 -17.29
N VAL A 52 18.56 -2.85 -17.51
CA VAL A 52 17.56 -1.81 -17.73
C VAL A 52 16.89 -2.05 -19.08
N PRO A 53 15.56 -2.27 -19.13
CA PRO A 53 14.84 -2.42 -20.39
C PRO A 53 14.95 -1.14 -21.22
N ARG A 54 15.04 -1.28 -22.55
CA ARG A 54 14.93 -0.13 -23.46
C ARG A 54 13.45 0.20 -23.69
N GLY A 55 13.11 1.48 -23.75
CA GLY A 55 11.75 1.96 -23.97
C GLY A 55 10.93 2.03 -22.68
N ASP A 56 9.62 2.21 -22.84
CA ASP A 56 8.72 2.45 -21.71
C ASP A 56 8.25 1.16 -21.06
N LEU A 57 8.15 1.15 -19.72
CA LEU A 57 7.58 0.04 -18.96
C LEU A 57 6.05 0.02 -19.11
N ILE A 58 5.53 -0.98 -19.83
CA ILE A 58 4.08 -1.11 -20.07
C ILE A 58 3.42 -2.12 -19.12
N VAL A 59 4.11 -3.22 -18.76
CA VAL A 59 3.55 -4.29 -17.94
C VAL A 59 4.63 -5.03 -17.14
N ALA A 60 4.26 -5.56 -15.98
CA ALA A 60 5.08 -6.47 -15.18
C ALA A 60 4.27 -7.72 -14.83
N PHE A 61 4.91 -8.89 -14.90
CA PHE A 61 4.35 -10.17 -14.46
C PHE A 61 5.12 -10.66 -13.24
N ALA A 62 4.39 -11.13 -12.22
CA ALA A 62 4.98 -11.67 -11.01
C ALA A 62 4.18 -12.90 -10.53
N PRO A 63 4.84 -13.90 -9.92
CA PRO A 63 4.14 -14.99 -9.27
C PRO A 63 3.33 -14.47 -8.07
N HIS A 64 2.26 -15.18 -7.72
CA HIS A 64 1.39 -14.86 -6.58
C HIS A 64 1.53 -15.87 -5.43
N ALA A 65 2.61 -16.65 -5.42
CA ALA A 65 2.93 -17.56 -4.33
C ALA A 65 3.35 -16.79 -3.06
N GLY A 66 3.37 -17.48 -1.92
CA GLY A 66 3.91 -16.93 -0.68
C GLY A 66 5.39 -16.54 -0.80
N TYR A 67 5.79 -15.55 -0.01
CA TYR A 67 7.12 -14.92 0.03
C TYR A 67 8.04 -15.51 1.08
#